data_AF-A0A2R4NVC2-F1
#
_entry.id   AF-A0A2R4NVC2-F1
#
_cell.length_a   1.000
_cell.length_b   1.000
_cell.length_c   1.000
_cell.angle_alpha   90.00
_cell.angle_beta   90.00
_cell.angle_gamma   90.00
#
_symmetry.space_group_name_H-M   'P 1'
#
loop_
_entity.id
_entity.type
_entity.pdbx_description
1 polymer ?
#
loop_
_entity_poly.entity_id
_entity_poly.type
_entity_poly.pdbx_seq_one_letter_code
_entity_poly.pdbx_strand_id
1 'polypeptide(L)'
;MNKITLALALFSASTTFAMAASNNTITFQGEVTAQTCSVTVNGVEANPMVLLPTVSSADLDTSGKKAGKTTFTLGVSGCTADASDIDIKTVFIGNQVSATGNLKNSGTATNVELQLLKDATTTTGIDLNSGLAQDGIVLKAGQTSAEHDFAVQYYATGQATPGTVIGSVQYAVSYL
;
A
#
# COMPACT_ATOMS: atom_id res chain seq x y z
N MET A 1 14.34 65.70 10.31
CA MET A 1 13.19 65.28 11.15
C MET A 1 12.80 63.89 10.74
N ASN A 2 13.33 62.88 11.44
CA ASN A 2 13.14 61.46 11.17
C ASN A 2 11.73 61.01 11.55
N LYS A 3 11.06 60.29 10.66
CA LYS A 3 9.93 59.42 11.01
C LYS A 3 10.38 57.99 10.78
N ILE A 4 10.56 57.27 11.89
CA ILE A 4 10.88 55.85 11.94
C ILE A 4 9.57 55.11 11.72
N THR A 5 9.48 54.33 10.64
CA THR A 5 8.35 53.44 10.37
C THR A 5 8.79 52.01 10.63
N LEU A 6 8.23 51.41 11.67
CA LEU A 6 8.50 50.05 12.12
C LEU A 6 7.67 49.07 11.28
N ALA A 7 8.31 48.25 10.44
CA ALA A 7 7.65 47.19 9.70
C ALA A 7 7.82 45.85 10.44
N LEU A 8 6.71 45.33 10.99
CA LEU A 8 6.61 44.03 11.63
C LEU A 8 6.67 42.94 10.54
N ALA A 9 7.73 42.11 10.56
CA ALA A 9 7.80 40.89 9.76
C ALA A 9 7.00 39.79 10.48
N LEU A 10 5.85 39.42 9.93
CA LEU A 10 5.06 38.27 10.36
C LEU A 10 5.70 36.99 9.80
N PHE A 11 6.27 36.18 10.70
CA PHE A 11 6.77 34.84 10.42
C PHE A 11 5.56 33.90 10.31
N SER A 12 5.20 33.47 9.10
CA SER A 12 4.14 32.48 8.88
C SER A 12 4.64 31.09 9.28
N ALA A 13 4.38 30.69 10.53
CA ALA A 13 4.53 29.30 10.95
C ALA A 13 3.37 28.47 10.38
N SER A 14 3.67 27.61 9.42
CA SER A 14 2.76 26.56 8.93
C SER A 14 2.54 25.54 10.04
N THR A 15 1.40 25.64 10.74
CA THR A 15 0.99 24.67 11.75
C THR A 15 0.50 23.40 11.06
N THR A 16 1.34 22.37 11.01
CA THR A 16 0.87 21.00 10.78
C THR A 16 0.04 20.60 11.99
N PHE A 17 -1.29 20.54 11.83
CA PHE A 17 -2.16 20.01 12.88
C PHE A 17 -1.93 18.50 12.99
N ALA A 18 -1.10 18.10 13.95
CA ALA A 18 -1.10 16.72 14.43
C ALA A 18 -2.45 16.47 15.13
N MET A 19 -3.39 15.86 14.42
CA MET A 19 -4.66 15.42 15.01
C MET A 19 -4.38 14.25 15.94
N ALA A 20 -4.23 14.54 17.24
CA ALA A 20 -4.22 13.50 18.27
C ALA A 20 -5.65 12.94 18.39
N ALA A 21 -5.91 11.79 17.77
CA ALA A 21 -7.17 11.08 17.92
C ALA A 21 -7.29 10.52 19.34
N SER A 22 -8.41 10.77 20.03
CA SER A 22 -8.70 10.16 21.33
C SER A 22 -9.12 8.69 21.18
N ASN A 23 -9.01 7.89 22.24
CA ASN A 23 -9.34 6.45 22.26
C ASN A 23 -10.78 6.09 21.81
N ASN A 24 -11.70 7.06 21.65
CA ASN A 24 -13.08 6.83 21.21
C ASN A 24 -13.46 7.68 19.98
N THR A 25 -12.56 7.82 19.01
CA THR A 25 -12.81 8.60 17.79
C THR A 25 -13.08 7.68 16.60
N ILE A 26 -14.27 7.77 15.99
CA ILE A 26 -14.51 7.17 14.67
C ILE A 26 -14.01 8.17 13.62
N THR A 27 -13.03 7.75 12.82
CA THR A 27 -12.46 8.59 11.75
C THR A 27 -12.93 8.08 10.41
N PHE A 28 -13.61 8.93 9.63
CA PHE A 28 -13.99 8.65 8.24
C PHE A 28 -13.06 9.42 7.31
N GLN A 29 -12.48 8.74 6.33
CA GLN A 29 -11.64 9.33 5.31
C GLN A 29 -12.16 8.87 3.95
N GLY A 30 -12.29 9.81 3.02
CA GLY A 30 -12.77 9.56 1.69
C GLY A 30 -12.31 10.67 0.76
N GLU A 31 -12.36 10.38 -0.54
CA GLU A 31 -11.92 11.28 -1.60
C GLU A 31 -13.06 11.50 -2.59
N VAL A 32 -13.21 12.75 -3.04
CA VAL A 32 -14.07 13.09 -4.17
C VAL A 32 -13.16 13.62 -5.27
N THR A 33 -13.17 12.93 -6.41
CA THR A 33 -12.29 13.22 -7.54
C THR A 33 -13.09 13.24 -8.84
N ALA A 34 -12.62 14.03 -9.82
CA ALA A 34 -13.14 14.00 -11.18
C ALA A 34 -12.58 12.82 -12.00
N GLN A 35 -11.59 12.10 -11.45
CA GLN A 35 -10.95 10.94 -12.06
C GLN A 35 -11.59 9.65 -11.55
N THR A 36 -12.24 8.91 -12.44
CA THR A 36 -12.81 7.60 -12.11
C THR A 36 -12.24 6.55 -13.04
N CYS A 37 -11.24 5.81 -12.56
CA CYS A 37 -10.71 4.65 -13.26
C CYS A 37 -11.33 3.36 -12.73
N SER A 38 -11.51 2.39 -13.62
CA SER A 38 -11.65 0.98 -13.23
C SER A 38 -10.30 0.46 -12.77
N VAL A 39 -10.29 -0.29 -11.66
CA VAL A 39 -9.07 -0.86 -11.09
C VAL A 39 -9.05 -2.37 -11.35
N THR A 40 -7.92 -2.89 -11.80
CA THR A 40 -7.69 -4.32 -12.02
C THR A 40 -6.46 -4.79 -11.25
N VAL A 41 -6.41 -6.07 -10.92
CA VAL A 41 -5.20 -6.76 -10.48
C VAL A 41 -4.91 -7.88 -11.46
N ASN A 42 -3.73 -7.86 -12.08
CA ASN A 42 -3.36 -8.76 -13.18
C ASN A 42 -4.42 -8.79 -14.30
N GLY A 43 -5.02 -7.62 -14.61
CA GLY A 43 -6.07 -7.49 -15.61
C GLY A 43 -7.45 -8.03 -15.19
N VAL A 44 -7.63 -8.46 -13.94
CA VAL A 44 -8.90 -8.96 -13.41
C VAL A 44 -9.56 -7.90 -12.53
N GLU A 45 -10.80 -7.54 -12.83
CA GLU A 45 -11.56 -6.50 -12.10
C GLU A 45 -12.11 -6.98 -10.75
N ALA A 46 -12.56 -8.25 -10.69
CA ALA A 46 -13.27 -8.78 -9.53
C ALA A 46 -12.66 -10.07 -9.02
N ASN A 47 -12.43 -10.13 -7.71
CA ASN A 47 -11.86 -11.28 -6.99
C ASN A 47 -10.54 -11.80 -7.58
N PRO A 48 -9.55 -10.92 -7.80
CA PRO A 48 -8.25 -11.34 -8.33
C PRO A 48 -7.54 -12.31 -7.37
N MET A 49 -6.80 -13.26 -7.93
CA MET A 49 -6.01 -14.23 -7.18
C MET A 49 -4.56 -14.18 -7.66
N VAL A 50 -3.63 -14.01 -6.72
CA VAL A 50 -2.19 -14.08 -6.97
C VAL A 50 -1.68 -15.41 -6.41
N LEU A 51 -1.24 -16.31 -7.30
CA LEU A 51 -0.66 -17.59 -6.90
C LEU A 51 0.82 -17.40 -6.53
N LEU A 52 1.17 -17.76 -5.30
CA LEU A 52 2.56 -17.79 -4.86
C LEU A 52 3.17 -19.17 -5.13
N PRO A 53 4.48 -19.24 -5.42
CA PRO A 53 5.17 -20.51 -5.61
C PRO A 53 5.22 -21.31 -4.30
N THR A 54 5.26 -22.63 -4.40
CA THR A 54 5.60 -23.47 -3.24
C THR A 54 7.05 -23.23 -2.84
N VAL A 55 7.29 -22.98 -1.55
CA VAL A 55 8.62 -22.78 -0.97
C VAL A 55 8.91 -23.84 0.08
N SER A 56 10.19 -24.12 0.32
CA SER A 56 10.58 -25.06 1.37
C SER A 56 10.43 -24.42 2.75
N SER A 57 9.98 -25.19 3.75
CA SER A 57 10.02 -24.72 5.15
C SER A 57 11.46 -24.46 5.63
N ALA A 58 12.47 -25.04 4.98
CA ALA A 58 13.88 -24.74 5.25
C ALA A 58 14.27 -23.31 4.85
N ASP A 59 13.62 -22.74 3.82
CA ASP A 59 13.84 -21.34 3.42
C ASP A 59 13.20 -20.35 4.40
N LEU A 60 12.35 -20.85 5.31
CA LEU A 60 11.56 -20.11 6.29
C LEU A 60 11.76 -20.68 7.72
N ASP A 61 12.98 -21.14 8.01
CA ASP A 61 13.31 -21.85 9.26
C ASP A 61 13.42 -20.96 10.51
N THR A 62 13.47 -19.65 10.34
CA THR A 62 13.73 -18.66 11.39
C THR A 62 13.04 -17.34 11.10
N SER A 63 12.69 -16.61 12.17
CA SER A 63 12.01 -15.31 12.05
C SER A 63 12.82 -14.32 11.21
N GLY A 64 12.14 -13.61 10.31
CA GLY A 64 12.74 -12.64 9.39
C GLY A 64 13.16 -13.21 8.04
N LYS A 65 13.23 -14.54 7.87
CA LYS A 65 13.46 -15.14 6.55
C LYS A 65 12.28 -14.91 5.62
N LYS A 66 12.59 -14.78 4.33
CA LYS A 66 11.66 -14.44 3.25
C LYS A 66 11.87 -15.39 2.08
N ALA A 67 10.80 -15.78 1.42
CA ALA A 67 10.86 -16.66 0.25
C ALA A 67 9.69 -16.40 -0.69
N GLY A 68 9.79 -16.91 -1.93
CA GLY A 68 8.66 -16.94 -2.86
C GLY A 68 8.12 -15.56 -3.24
N LYS A 69 9.02 -14.58 -3.42
CA LYS A 69 8.64 -13.24 -3.88
C LYS A 69 7.96 -13.35 -5.26
N THR A 70 6.72 -12.89 -5.32
CA THR A 70 5.86 -12.90 -6.52
C THR A 70 5.37 -11.49 -6.79
N THR A 71 5.52 -11.02 -8.02
CA THR A 71 4.97 -9.75 -8.47
C THR A 71 3.51 -9.89 -8.87
N PHE A 72 2.74 -8.82 -8.69
CA PHE A 72 1.40 -8.68 -9.24
C PHE A 72 1.18 -7.23 -9.66
N THR A 73 0.44 -7.03 -10.74
CA THR A 73 0.23 -5.73 -11.36
C THR A 73 -1.09 -5.16 -10.91
N LEU A 74 -1.08 -3.94 -10.37
CA LEU A 74 -2.30 -3.15 -10.20
C LEU A 74 -2.42 -2.21 -11.39
N GLY A 75 -3.54 -2.30 -12.11
CA GLY A 75 -3.82 -1.47 -13.27
C GLY A 75 -5.02 -0.54 -13.04
N VAL A 76 -4.95 0.65 -13.60
CA VAL A 76 -6.09 1.56 -13.76
C VAL A 76 -6.42 1.72 -15.24
N SER A 77 -7.69 1.77 -15.58
CA SER A 77 -8.17 1.93 -16.95
C SER A 77 -9.46 2.74 -17.01
N GLY A 78 -9.77 3.30 -18.19
CA GLY A 78 -10.94 4.15 -18.36
C GLY A 78 -10.86 5.49 -17.62
N CYS A 79 -9.64 5.91 -17.24
CA CYS A 79 -9.39 7.19 -16.61
C CYS A 79 -9.69 8.37 -17.56
N THR A 80 -10.04 9.53 -17.02
CA THR A 80 -10.17 10.75 -17.81
C THR A 80 -8.78 11.28 -18.16
N ALA A 81 -8.46 11.37 -19.45
CA ALA A 81 -7.18 11.91 -19.89
C ALA A 81 -7.00 13.36 -19.43
N ASP A 82 -5.85 13.65 -18.84
CA ASP A 82 -5.47 14.98 -18.36
C ASP A 82 -4.32 15.58 -19.20
N ALA A 83 -4.16 16.90 -19.14
CA ALA A 83 -3.05 17.60 -19.80
C ALA A 83 -1.71 17.40 -19.07
N SER A 84 -1.75 16.96 -17.82
CA SER A 84 -0.60 16.70 -16.95
C SER A 84 -0.58 15.24 -16.48
N ASP A 85 0.59 14.81 -15.98
CA ASP A 85 0.71 13.50 -15.34
C ASP A 85 -0.08 13.51 -14.01
N ILE A 86 -0.77 12.42 -13.73
CA ILE A 86 -1.51 12.20 -12.48
C ILE A 86 -0.83 11.07 -11.71
N ASP A 87 -0.38 11.36 -10.49
CA ASP A 87 0.09 10.34 -9.55
C ASP A 87 -1.12 9.68 -8.87
N ILE A 88 -1.22 8.37 -9.02
CA ILE A 88 -2.28 7.56 -8.41
C ILE A 88 -1.63 6.68 -7.34
N LYS A 89 -2.08 6.86 -6.09
CA LYS A 89 -1.59 6.09 -4.94
C LYS A 89 -2.51 4.93 -4.65
N THR A 90 -1.95 3.85 -4.12
CA THR A 90 -2.67 2.64 -3.73
C THR A 90 -2.68 2.49 -2.22
N VAL A 91 -3.86 2.32 -1.62
CA VAL A 91 -4.01 1.98 -0.21
C VAL A 91 -4.40 0.50 -0.11
N PHE A 92 -3.63 -0.26 0.66
CA PHE A 92 -3.93 -1.65 0.98
C PHE A 92 -4.52 -1.75 2.39
N ILE A 93 -5.68 -2.39 2.51
CA ILE A 93 -6.38 -2.62 3.77
C ILE A 93 -6.41 -4.12 4.01
N GLY A 94 -5.50 -4.62 4.86
CA GLY A 94 -5.43 -6.04 5.16
C GLY A 94 -6.64 -6.51 5.96
N ASN A 95 -7.20 -7.67 5.61
CA ASN A 95 -8.33 -8.22 6.35
C ASN A 95 -7.90 -8.69 7.75
N GLN A 96 -6.71 -9.28 7.85
CA GLN A 96 -6.12 -9.75 9.10
C GLN A 96 -4.65 -9.35 9.13
N VAL A 97 -4.32 -8.29 9.85
CA VAL A 97 -2.94 -7.74 9.92
C VAL A 97 -2.25 -8.18 11.22
N SER A 98 -0.97 -8.51 11.14
CA SER A 98 -0.12 -8.82 12.29
C SER A 98 0.47 -7.58 12.94
N ALA A 99 1.02 -7.72 14.14
CA ALA A 99 1.69 -6.61 14.83
C ALA A 99 2.92 -6.08 14.06
N THR A 100 3.45 -6.85 13.12
CA THR A 100 4.58 -6.48 12.25
C THR A 100 4.13 -5.82 10.94
N GLY A 101 2.82 -5.63 10.73
CA GLY A 101 2.30 -4.97 9.53
C GLY A 101 2.06 -5.89 8.33
N ASN A 102 2.28 -7.19 8.47
CA ASN A 102 2.04 -8.16 7.39
C ASN A 102 0.63 -8.74 7.46
N LEU A 103 0.20 -9.44 6.40
CA LEU A 103 -1.03 -10.23 6.41
C LEU A 103 -0.81 -11.54 7.19
N LYS A 104 -1.66 -11.79 8.18
CA LYS A 104 -1.67 -13.07 8.91
C LYS A 104 -2.10 -14.20 7.98
N ASN A 105 -1.44 -15.34 8.13
CA ASN A 105 -1.88 -16.56 7.48
C ASN A 105 -3.20 -17.08 8.08
N SER A 106 -4.19 -17.35 7.25
CA SER A 106 -5.44 -18.05 7.60
C SER A 106 -5.50 -19.51 7.12
N GLY A 107 -4.46 -19.98 6.43
CA GLY A 107 -4.26 -21.37 6.05
C GLY A 107 -3.71 -22.24 7.19
N THR A 108 -3.16 -23.41 6.85
CA THR A 108 -2.73 -24.42 7.84
C THR A 108 -1.27 -24.30 8.26
N ALA A 109 -0.41 -23.61 7.51
CA ALA A 109 0.98 -23.39 7.90
C ALA A 109 1.08 -22.45 9.10
N THR A 110 1.97 -22.75 10.04
CA THR A 110 2.25 -21.89 11.21
C THR A 110 3.54 -21.11 11.02
N ASN A 111 3.71 -20.03 11.80
CA ASN A 111 4.91 -19.19 11.83
C ASN A 111 5.29 -18.54 10.48
N VAL A 112 4.29 -18.28 9.63
CA VAL A 112 4.46 -17.61 8.34
C VAL A 112 3.35 -16.60 8.11
N GLU A 113 3.71 -15.47 7.52
CA GLU A 113 2.84 -14.36 7.14
C GLU A 113 3.08 -14.01 5.66
N LEU A 114 2.21 -13.18 5.08
CA LEU A 114 2.42 -12.61 3.74
C LEU A 114 2.78 -11.14 3.86
N GLN A 115 3.95 -10.78 3.36
CA GLN A 115 4.45 -9.41 3.34
C GLN A 115 4.25 -8.81 1.95
N LEU A 116 3.49 -7.71 1.88
CA LEU A 116 3.36 -6.89 0.67
C LEU A 116 4.55 -5.92 0.56
N LEU A 117 4.97 -5.65 -0.67
CA LEU A 117 6.07 -4.75 -0.99
C LEU A 117 5.66 -3.81 -2.12
N LYS A 118 6.24 -2.60 -2.11
CA LYS A 118 6.01 -1.59 -3.14
C LYS A 118 6.35 -2.09 -4.55
N ASP A 119 7.38 -2.91 -4.68
CA ASP A 119 7.83 -3.48 -5.95
C ASP A 119 8.76 -4.68 -5.72
N ALA A 120 9.25 -5.30 -6.79
CA ALA A 120 10.15 -6.46 -6.74
C ALA A 120 11.51 -6.17 -6.09
N THR A 121 12.00 -4.93 -6.15
CA THR A 121 13.32 -4.51 -5.66
C THR A 121 13.31 -4.07 -4.21
N THR A 122 12.15 -3.61 -3.73
CA THR A 122 11.94 -3.20 -2.35
C THR A 122 12.19 -4.37 -1.38
N THR A 123 12.83 -4.08 -0.24
CA THR A 123 13.15 -5.06 0.81
C THR A 123 12.33 -4.89 2.07
N THR A 124 11.77 -3.69 2.27
CA THR A 124 10.92 -3.31 3.41
C THR A 124 9.46 -3.57 3.07
N GLY A 125 8.75 -4.26 3.95
CA GLY A 125 7.31 -4.50 3.77
C GLY A 125 6.49 -3.22 3.91
N ILE A 126 5.36 -3.16 3.23
CA ILE A 126 4.31 -2.17 3.49
C ILE A 126 3.70 -2.51 4.84
N ASP A 127 3.74 -1.58 5.80
CA ASP A 127 3.07 -1.74 7.09
C ASP A 127 1.57 -1.49 6.93
N LEU A 128 0.79 -2.57 6.90
CA LEU A 128 -0.66 -2.51 6.74
C LEU A 128 -1.40 -1.96 7.97
N ASN A 129 -0.72 -1.76 9.11
CA ASN A 129 -1.31 -1.05 10.25
C ASN A 129 -1.26 0.47 10.09
N SER A 130 -0.40 0.98 9.20
CA SER A 130 -0.18 2.42 9.02
C SER A 130 -1.29 3.10 8.21
N GLY A 131 -1.98 2.35 7.35
CA GLY A 131 -2.93 2.90 6.37
C GLY A 131 -2.28 3.81 5.31
N LEU A 132 -0.95 3.82 5.21
CA LEU A 132 -0.23 4.69 4.29
C LEU A 132 -0.43 4.28 2.84
N ALA A 133 -0.81 5.27 2.03
CA ALA A 133 -0.90 5.13 0.59
C ALA A 133 0.50 4.92 -0.02
N GLN A 134 0.57 4.03 -1.01
CA GLN A 134 1.79 3.68 -1.73
C GLN A 134 1.76 4.32 -3.11
N ASP A 135 2.75 5.13 -3.45
CA ASP A 135 2.92 5.58 -4.84
C ASP A 135 3.28 4.40 -5.74
N GLY A 136 3.03 4.54 -7.04
CA GLY A 136 3.51 3.58 -8.04
C GLY A 136 2.88 3.80 -9.41
N ILE A 137 1.58 4.10 -9.44
CA ILE A 137 0.87 4.34 -10.69
C ILE A 137 1.05 5.80 -11.10
N VAL A 138 1.57 6.02 -12.31
CA VAL A 138 1.64 7.35 -12.92
C VAL A 138 0.85 7.32 -14.23
N LEU A 139 -0.32 7.94 -14.22
CA LEU A 139 -1.12 8.13 -15.42
C LEU A 139 -0.53 9.29 -16.22
N LYS A 140 0.14 8.99 -17.32
CA LYS A 140 0.81 10.00 -18.15
C LYS A 140 -0.19 10.91 -18.85
N ALA A 141 0.21 12.15 -19.09
CA ALA A 141 -0.59 13.12 -19.82
C ALA A 141 -1.15 12.53 -21.13
N GLY A 142 -2.45 12.71 -21.36
CA GLY A 142 -3.18 12.18 -22.51
C GLY A 142 -3.49 10.68 -22.48
N GLN A 143 -3.03 9.92 -21.47
CA GLN A 143 -3.34 8.50 -21.32
C GLN A 143 -4.62 8.28 -20.51
N THR A 144 -5.21 7.08 -20.68
CA THR A 144 -6.42 6.65 -19.98
C THR A 144 -6.22 5.36 -19.17
N SER A 145 -5.00 4.82 -19.16
CA SER A 145 -4.61 3.65 -18.39
C SER A 145 -3.15 3.75 -17.93
N ALA A 146 -2.87 3.16 -16.77
CA ALA A 146 -1.53 3.03 -16.22
C ALA A 146 -1.47 1.82 -15.29
N GLU A 147 -0.27 1.31 -15.04
CA GLU A 147 -0.07 0.12 -14.22
C GLU A 147 1.14 0.29 -13.31
N HIS A 148 1.16 -0.48 -12.22
CA HIS A 148 2.30 -0.58 -11.32
C HIS A 148 2.43 -2.01 -10.77
N ASP A 149 3.66 -2.52 -10.74
CA ASP A 149 3.96 -3.85 -10.19
C ASP A 149 4.30 -3.75 -8.71
N PHE A 150 3.41 -4.31 -7.89
CA PHE A 150 3.66 -4.60 -6.48
C PHE A 150 4.25 -6.02 -6.34
N ALA A 151 4.68 -6.36 -5.14
CA ALA A 151 5.10 -7.73 -4.84
C ALA A 151 4.53 -8.23 -3.51
N VAL A 152 4.45 -9.55 -3.39
CA VAL A 152 4.11 -10.27 -2.16
C VAL A 152 5.15 -11.37 -1.94
N GLN A 153 5.49 -11.66 -0.69
CA GLN A 153 6.39 -12.76 -0.35
C GLN A 153 6.00 -13.40 0.97
N TYR A 154 6.43 -14.64 1.19
CA TYR A 154 6.36 -15.27 2.50
C TYR A 154 7.32 -14.58 3.47
N TYR A 155 6.89 -14.40 4.71
CA TYR A 155 7.69 -13.87 5.81
C TYR A 155 7.58 -14.80 7.01
N ALA A 156 8.70 -15.39 7.43
CA ALA A 156 8.76 -16.26 8.60
C ALA A 156 8.68 -15.42 9.89
N THR A 157 7.81 -15.80 10.82
CA THR A 157 7.76 -15.24 12.19
C THR A 157 8.42 -16.15 13.22
N GLY A 158 8.84 -17.35 12.79
CA GLY A 158 9.54 -18.39 13.53
C GLY A 158 9.88 -19.52 12.55
N GLN A 159 10.08 -20.74 13.03
CA GLN A 159 10.22 -21.89 12.13
C GLN A 159 8.88 -22.24 11.49
N ALA A 160 8.75 -22.01 10.19
CA ALA A 160 7.53 -22.31 9.46
C ALA A 160 7.24 -23.82 9.39
N THR A 161 5.98 -24.20 9.52
CA THR A 161 5.54 -25.59 9.33
C THR A 161 4.91 -25.79 7.94
N PRO A 162 4.99 -26.99 7.34
CA PRO A 162 4.32 -27.27 6.08
C PRO A 162 2.80 -27.08 6.18
N GLY A 163 2.21 -26.43 5.18
CA GLY A 163 0.78 -26.19 5.13
C GLY A 163 0.42 -25.15 4.09
N THR A 164 -0.86 -24.80 4.02
CA THR A 164 -1.34 -23.74 3.14
C THR A 164 -1.09 -22.36 3.74
N VAL A 165 -0.85 -21.39 2.86
CA VAL A 165 -0.78 -19.99 3.23
C VAL A 165 -1.83 -19.22 2.45
N ILE A 166 -2.73 -18.55 3.16
CA ILE A 166 -3.82 -17.75 2.59
C ILE A 166 -3.82 -16.41 3.32
N GLY A 167 -3.91 -15.33 2.56
CA GLY A 167 -4.12 -13.99 3.07
C GLY A 167 -5.00 -13.20 2.10
N SER A 168 -5.64 -12.15 2.59
CA SER A 168 -6.48 -11.28 1.78
C SER A 168 -6.34 -9.83 2.19
N VAL A 169 -6.44 -8.97 1.18
CA VAL A 169 -6.30 -7.52 1.29
C VAL A 169 -7.37 -6.89 0.40
N GLN A 170 -7.99 -5.83 0.89
CA GLN A 170 -8.78 -4.92 0.08
C GLN A 170 -7.87 -3.79 -0.41
N TYR A 171 -8.18 -3.20 -1.55
CA TYR A 171 -7.40 -2.11 -2.11
C TYR A 171 -8.32 -0.94 -2.50
N ALA A 172 -7.75 0.26 -2.44
CA ALA A 172 -8.34 1.49 -2.95
C ALA A 172 -7.26 2.30 -3.66
N VAL A 173 -7.68 3.13 -4.61
CA VAL A 173 -6.80 4.10 -5.28
C VAL A 173 -7.18 5.52 -4.86
N SER A 174 -6.18 6.39 -4.77
CA SER A 174 -6.32 7.80 -4.43
C SER A 174 -5.62 8.64 -5.49
N TYR A 175 -6.21 9.76 -5.88
CA TYR A 175 -5.72 10.65 -6.95
C TYR A 175 -5.10 11.94 -6.38
N LEU A 176 -4.82 12.00 -5.08
CA LEU A 176 -4.26 13.15 -4.34
C LEU A 176 -2.96 12.80 -3.59
#